data_AF-A6HJ74-F1
#
_entry.id   AF-A6HJ74-F1
#
_cell.length_a   1.000
_cell.length_b   1.000
_cell.length_c   1.000
_cell.angle_alpha   90.00
_cell.angle_beta   90.00
_cell.angle_gamma   90.00
#
_symmetry.space_group_name_H-M   'P 1'
#
loop_
_entity.id
_entity.type
_entity.pdbx_description
1 polymer ?
#
loop_
_entity_poly.entity_id
_entity_poly.type
_entity_poly.pdbx_seq_one_letter_code
_entity_poly.pdbx_strand_id
1 'polypeptide(L)'
;MGAAGLAAILGFLLLARDLVGDEAQEAEAVRELVVRLLGPGPAADFLVSVERALANESGLDTYSLSGGGGVPVLVRGSSGVAAAAGLHRYLRDFCGCHIAWSSSQLHLPSPLPAVPDGLTEATPNRYRYYQNVCTHSYSFVWWDWARWEQEIDWMALNGINLALAWNGQEAIWQRVYLALGLTQSEIDNYFTGPAFLAWGRMGNLHTWDGPLPRSWHLKQLYLQETPCSPSLGPSSYGS
;
A
#
# COMPACT_ATOMS: atom_id res chain seq x y z
N MET A 1 -43.13 20.24 -0.10
CA MET A 1 -42.01 19.50 0.53
C MET A 1 -41.57 18.35 -0.37
N GLY A 2 -41.24 18.61 -1.64
CA GLY A 2 -41.10 17.58 -2.67
C GLY A 2 -39.85 17.81 -3.52
N ALA A 3 -39.29 16.71 -4.02
CA ALA A 3 -38.11 16.61 -4.89
C ALA A 3 -36.75 17.05 -4.29
N ALA A 4 -36.62 18.25 -3.73
CA ALA A 4 -35.33 18.75 -3.23
C ALA A 4 -34.80 17.96 -2.00
N GLY A 5 -35.69 17.53 -1.11
CA GLY A 5 -35.33 16.71 0.06
C GLY A 5 -34.93 15.27 -0.30
N LEU A 6 -35.56 14.68 -1.33
CA LEU A 6 -35.25 13.31 -1.77
C LEU A 6 -33.92 13.24 -2.51
N ALA A 7 -33.59 14.23 -3.36
CA ALA A 7 -32.31 14.28 -4.06
C ALA A 7 -31.12 14.48 -3.10
N ALA A 8 -31.30 15.29 -2.04
CA ALA A 8 -30.29 15.44 -1.00
C ALA A 8 -30.10 14.14 -0.19
N ILE A 9 -31.18 13.44 0.16
CA ILE A 9 -31.12 12.15 0.87
C ILE A 9 -30.48 11.06 -0.01
N LEU A 10 -30.83 10.96 -1.30
CA LEU A 10 -30.21 10.02 -2.23
C LEU A 10 -28.72 10.34 -2.49
N GLY A 11 -28.35 11.62 -2.60
CA GLY A 11 -26.96 12.05 -2.73
C GLY A 11 -26.14 11.75 -1.48
N PHE A 12 -26.70 11.95 -0.29
CA PHE A 12 -26.05 11.61 0.98
C PHE A 12 -25.92 10.10 1.18
N LEU A 13 -26.92 9.32 0.75
CA LEU A 13 -26.88 7.85 0.80
C LEU A 13 -25.87 7.27 -0.20
N LEU A 14 -25.69 7.86 -1.38
CA LEU A 14 -24.68 7.41 -2.35
C LEU A 14 -23.25 7.73 -1.89
N LEU A 15 -23.01 8.95 -1.39
CA LEU A 15 -21.72 9.34 -0.82
C LEU A 15 -21.36 8.52 0.44
N ALA A 16 -22.33 8.27 1.32
CA ALA A 16 -22.12 7.40 2.48
C ALA A 16 -21.85 5.95 2.05
N ARG A 17 -22.43 5.48 0.94
CA ARG A 17 -22.20 4.13 0.42
C ARG A 17 -20.81 3.98 -0.22
N ASP A 18 -20.30 5.01 -0.89
CA ASP A 18 -18.92 5.04 -1.39
C ASP A 18 -17.90 5.13 -0.25
N LEU A 19 -18.16 5.97 0.78
CA LEU A 19 -17.31 6.07 1.97
C LEU A 19 -17.28 4.77 2.80
N VAL A 20 -18.44 4.12 2.99
CA VAL A 20 -18.54 2.82 3.67
C VAL A 20 -17.93 1.70 2.82
N GLY A 21 -18.04 1.79 1.49
CA GLY A 21 -17.39 0.86 0.57
C GLY A 21 -15.86 0.91 0.67
N ASP A 22 -15.31 2.12 0.77
CA ASP A 22 -13.87 2.38 0.95
C ASP A 22 -13.38 1.89 2.33
N GLU A 23 -14.14 2.15 3.40
CA GLU A 23 -13.90 1.64 4.76
C GLU A 23 -13.83 0.10 4.83
N ALA A 24 -14.80 -0.58 4.21
CA ALA A 24 -14.87 -2.04 4.20
C ALA A 24 -13.71 -2.66 3.39
N GLN A 25 -13.35 -2.03 2.27
CA GLN A 25 -12.24 -2.45 1.42
C GLN A 25 -10.90 -2.27 2.13
N GLU A 26 -10.66 -1.14 2.78
CA GLU A 26 -9.46 -0.91 3.59
C GLU A 26 -9.35 -1.91 4.74
N ALA A 27 -10.46 -2.19 5.43
CA ALA A 27 -10.48 -3.19 6.49
C ALA A 27 -10.17 -4.61 5.96
N GLU A 28 -10.65 -4.96 4.76
CA GLU A 28 -10.32 -6.25 4.13
C GLU A 28 -8.84 -6.33 3.76
N ALA A 29 -8.27 -5.28 3.17
CA ALA A 29 -6.85 -5.25 2.84
C ALA A 29 -5.96 -5.48 4.07
N VAL A 30 -6.34 -4.92 5.24
CA VAL A 30 -5.62 -5.15 6.50
C VAL A 30 -5.85 -6.56 7.03
N ARG A 31 -7.04 -7.14 6.88
CA ARG A 31 -7.29 -8.56 7.23
C ARG A 31 -6.41 -9.49 6.41
N GLU A 32 -6.31 -9.26 5.10
CA GLU A 32 -5.43 -10.04 4.23
C GLU A 32 -3.95 -9.86 4.61
N LEU A 33 -3.52 -8.65 4.99
CA LEU A 33 -2.20 -8.40 5.54
C LEU A 33 -1.95 -9.23 6.81
N VAL A 34 -2.90 -9.28 7.75
CA VAL A 34 -2.77 -10.08 8.98
C VAL A 34 -2.61 -11.56 8.63
N VAL A 35 -3.37 -12.07 7.66
CA VAL A 35 -3.27 -13.45 7.18
C VAL A 35 -1.91 -13.72 6.53
N ARG A 36 -1.40 -12.81 5.68
CA ARG A 36 -0.06 -12.94 5.09
C ARG A 36 1.04 -12.93 6.14
N LEU A 37 0.88 -12.10 7.19
CA LEU A 37 1.89 -11.91 8.22
C LEU A 37 1.94 -13.05 9.25
N LEU A 38 0.78 -13.48 9.75
CA LEU A 38 0.68 -14.41 10.90
C LEU A 38 0.12 -15.79 10.52
N GLY A 39 -0.40 -15.94 9.30
CA GLY A 39 -1.15 -17.12 8.87
C GLY A 39 -2.63 -17.06 9.27
N PRO A 40 -3.50 -17.86 8.62
CA PRO A 40 -4.95 -17.77 8.79
C PRO A 40 -5.45 -18.19 10.18
N GLY A 41 -4.71 -19.06 10.88
CA GLY A 41 -5.05 -19.50 12.23
C GLY A 41 -4.94 -18.34 13.24
N PRO A 42 -3.72 -17.83 13.49
CA PRO A 42 -3.54 -16.71 14.42
C PRO A 42 -4.27 -15.42 14.00
N ALA A 43 -4.46 -15.20 12.69
CA ALA A 43 -5.21 -14.04 12.20
C ALA A 43 -6.66 -13.99 12.72
N ALA A 44 -7.27 -15.13 13.05
CA ALA A 44 -8.63 -15.18 13.59
C ALA A 44 -8.77 -14.54 14.98
N ASP A 45 -7.65 -14.40 15.71
CA ASP A 45 -7.62 -13.72 17.01
C ASP A 45 -7.56 -12.19 16.88
N PHE A 46 -7.54 -11.64 15.65
CA PHE A 46 -7.54 -10.20 15.39
C PHE A 46 -8.81 -9.78 14.65
N LEU A 47 -9.59 -8.89 15.25
CA LEU A 47 -10.76 -8.29 14.63
C LEU A 47 -10.43 -6.88 14.17
N VAL A 48 -10.37 -6.71 12.85
CA VAL A 48 -9.98 -5.45 12.21
C VAL A 48 -11.20 -4.70 11.69
N SER A 49 -11.34 -3.43 12.07
CA SER A 49 -12.27 -2.48 11.45
C SER A 49 -11.57 -1.17 11.06
N VAL A 50 -12.11 -0.52 10.04
CA VAL A 50 -11.76 0.85 9.67
C VAL A 50 -13.01 1.69 9.89
N GLU A 51 -12.84 2.88 10.47
CA GLU A 51 -13.91 3.79 10.84
C GLU A 51 -13.36 5.23 10.77
N ARG A 52 -13.68 5.99 9.70
CA ARG A 52 -13.17 7.35 9.50
C ARG A 52 -13.48 8.28 10.68
N ALA A 53 -14.61 8.05 11.35
CA ALA A 53 -15.04 8.81 12.53
C ALA A 53 -14.15 8.60 13.77
N LEU A 54 -13.21 7.63 13.75
CA LEU A 54 -12.23 7.43 14.81
C LEU A 54 -11.24 8.60 14.92
N ALA A 55 -11.00 9.31 13.82
CA ALA A 55 -10.15 10.50 13.82
C ALA A 55 -10.92 11.72 14.35
N ASN A 56 -10.45 12.28 15.46
CA ASN A 56 -11.00 13.52 16.03
C ASN A 56 -10.74 14.74 15.14
N GLU A 57 -9.64 14.72 14.38
CA GLU A 57 -9.25 15.78 13.46
C GLU A 57 -9.10 15.20 12.04
N SER A 58 -9.70 15.87 11.06
CA SER A 58 -9.65 15.43 9.67
C SER A 58 -8.21 15.41 9.13
N GLY A 59 -7.79 14.25 8.63
CA GLY A 59 -6.47 14.03 8.05
C GLY A 59 -5.37 13.69 9.07
N LEU A 60 -5.70 13.48 10.35
CA LEU A 60 -4.79 12.93 11.35
C LEU A 60 -5.19 11.48 11.65
N ASP A 61 -4.41 10.55 11.11
CA ASP A 61 -4.68 9.12 11.27
C ASP A 61 -4.65 8.71 12.74
N THR A 62 -5.65 7.95 13.15
CA THR A 62 -5.86 7.48 14.52
C THR A 62 -6.10 5.97 14.51
N TYR A 63 -5.51 5.26 15.47
CA TYR A 63 -5.83 3.85 15.70
C TYR A 63 -6.22 3.61 17.16
N SER A 64 -6.97 2.53 17.36
CA SER A 64 -7.41 2.07 18.68
C SER A 64 -7.20 0.57 18.82
N LEU A 65 -6.72 0.16 19.99
CA LEU A 65 -6.44 -1.23 20.37
C LEU A 65 -7.18 -1.55 21.67
N SER A 66 -7.86 -2.71 21.70
CA SER A 66 -8.51 -3.23 22.91
C SER A 66 -8.65 -4.75 22.83
N GLY A 67 -9.10 -5.39 23.91
CA GLY A 67 -9.23 -6.85 23.98
C GLY A 67 -7.91 -7.54 24.34
N GLY A 68 -7.73 -8.78 23.85
CA GLY A 68 -6.66 -9.67 24.31
C GLY A 68 -6.95 -10.29 25.69
N GLY A 69 -6.05 -11.15 26.18
CA GLY A 69 -6.22 -11.83 27.47
C GLY A 69 -7.29 -12.94 27.46
N GLY A 70 -7.46 -13.61 26.31
CA GLY A 70 -8.46 -14.67 26.13
C GLY A 70 -9.69 -14.27 25.32
N VAL A 71 -9.77 -13.00 24.89
CA VAL A 71 -10.69 -12.54 23.84
C VAL A 71 -9.90 -12.02 22.64
N PRO A 72 -10.50 -11.96 21.43
CA PRO A 72 -9.83 -11.40 20.26
C PRO A 72 -9.35 -9.96 20.49
N VAL A 73 -8.23 -9.62 19.85
CA VAL A 73 -7.68 -8.26 19.83
C VAL A 73 -8.45 -7.44 18.81
N LEU A 74 -9.06 -6.35 19.26
CA LEU A 74 -9.76 -5.41 18.41
C LEU A 74 -8.77 -4.35 17.92
N VAL A 75 -8.59 -4.27 16.60
CA VAL A 75 -7.74 -3.27 15.94
C VAL A 75 -8.61 -2.38 15.07
N ARG A 76 -8.74 -1.11 15.47
CA ARG A 76 -9.55 -0.12 14.75
C ARG A 76 -8.66 0.98 14.21
N GLY A 77 -8.91 1.46 13.00
CA GLY A 77 -8.18 2.58 12.40
C GLY A 77 -9.11 3.57 11.71
N SER A 78 -8.70 4.85 11.64
CA SER A 78 -9.37 5.85 10.79
C SER A 78 -9.17 5.61 9.29
N SER A 79 -8.13 4.84 8.96
CA SER A 79 -7.79 4.33 7.63
C SER A 79 -7.15 2.94 7.77
N GLY A 80 -7.03 2.19 6.67
CA GLY A 80 -6.36 0.89 6.63
C GLY A 80 -4.90 0.98 7.07
N VAL A 81 -4.19 2.04 6.67
CA VAL A 81 -2.80 2.30 7.13
C VAL A 81 -2.75 2.57 8.63
N ALA A 82 -3.73 3.31 9.19
CA ALA A 82 -3.82 3.51 10.63
C ALA A 82 -4.07 2.19 11.39
N ALA A 83 -4.97 1.35 10.88
CA ALA A 83 -5.24 0.04 11.46
C ALA A 83 -4.00 -0.88 11.40
N ALA A 84 -3.28 -0.91 10.28
CA ALA A 84 -2.03 -1.67 10.14
C ALA A 84 -0.94 -1.15 11.09
N ALA A 85 -0.82 0.16 11.28
CA ALA A 85 0.09 0.74 12.27
C ALA A 85 -0.31 0.36 13.71
N GLY A 86 -1.60 0.32 14.02
CA GLY A 86 -2.12 -0.19 15.29
C GLY A 86 -1.80 -1.67 15.51
N LEU A 87 -1.97 -2.51 14.49
CA LEU A 87 -1.55 -3.92 14.53
C LEU A 87 -0.04 -4.03 14.83
N HIS A 88 0.79 -3.27 14.12
CA HIS A 88 2.23 -3.27 14.34
C HIS A 88 2.58 -2.81 15.76
N ARG A 89 1.90 -1.77 16.28
CA ARG A 89 2.03 -1.32 17.67
C ARG A 89 1.75 -2.45 18.65
N TYR A 90 0.66 -3.18 18.46
CA TYR A 90 0.28 -4.30 19.31
C TYR A 90 1.33 -5.42 19.27
N LEU A 91 1.72 -5.85 18.07
CA LEU A 91 2.72 -6.91 17.88
C LEU A 91 4.06 -6.54 18.52
N ARG A 92 4.51 -5.30 18.36
CA ARG A 92 5.79 -4.83 18.91
C ARG A 92 5.76 -4.74 20.44
N ASP A 93 4.80 -4.02 21.00
CA ASP A 93 4.86 -3.62 22.41
C ASP A 93 4.24 -4.63 23.36
N PHE A 94 3.25 -5.40 22.89
CA PHE A 94 2.58 -6.40 23.71
C PHE A 94 3.14 -7.80 23.42
N CYS A 95 3.37 -8.15 22.15
CA CYS A 95 3.82 -9.50 21.77
C CYS A 95 5.34 -9.65 21.66
N GLY A 96 6.12 -8.56 21.74
CA GLY A 96 7.59 -8.62 21.59
C GLY A 96 8.05 -9.03 20.18
N CYS A 97 7.19 -8.82 19.18
CA CYS A 97 7.49 -9.11 17.78
C CYS A 97 8.34 -8.01 17.14
N HIS A 98 9.02 -8.35 16.04
CA HIS A 98 9.82 -7.43 15.27
C HIS A 98 9.74 -7.75 13.77
N ILE A 99 9.64 -6.73 12.93
CA ILE A 99 9.47 -6.86 11.48
C ILE A 99 10.45 -5.93 10.78
N ALA A 100 11.36 -6.49 9.99
CA ALA A 100 12.36 -5.75 9.21
C ALA A 100 12.63 -6.45 7.87
N TRP A 101 13.31 -5.76 6.94
CA TRP A 101 13.66 -6.31 5.63
C TRP A 101 14.53 -7.57 5.71
N SER A 102 15.43 -7.66 6.70
CA SER A 102 16.37 -8.78 6.82
C SER A 102 15.76 -10.01 7.49
N SER A 103 14.79 -9.80 8.39
CA SER A 103 14.25 -10.85 9.26
C SER A 103 13.03 -10.36 10.02
N SER A 104 12.14 -11.29 10.38
CA SER A 104 11.01 -11.02 11.27
C SER A 104 10.97 -12.04 12.42
N GLN A 105 10.59 -11.59 13.61
CA GLN A 105 10.33 -12.38 14.80
C GLN A 105 8.82 -12.23 15.09
N LEU A 106 8.04 -13.27 14.80
CA LEU A 106 6.57 -13.24 14.86
C LEU A 106 5.99 -14.33 15.80
N HIS A 107 6.76 -14.78 16.78
CA HIS A 107 6.29 -15.67 17.83
C HIS A 107 5.32 -14.94 18.75
N LEU A 108 4.04 -15.32 18.67
CA LEU A 108 2.98 -14.76 19.48
C LEU A 108 2.88 -15.45 20.85
N PRO A 109 2.68 -14.72 21.95
CA PRO A 109 2.31 -15.31 23.23
C PRO A 109 0.95 -16.02 23.18
N SER A 110 0.79 -17.07 23.97
CA SER A 110 -0.49 -17.77 24.15
C SER A 110 -0.82 -17.86 25.65
N PRO A 111 -1.87 -17.19 26.15
CA PRO A 111 -2.81 -16.36 25.38
C PRO A 111 -2.18 -15.03 24.90
N LEU A 112 -2.80 -14.41 23.89
CA LEU A 112 -2.44 -13.07 23.46
C LEU A 112 -2.54 -12.07 24.63
N PRO A 113 -1.60 -11.13 24.80
CA PRO A 113 -1.62 -10.19 25.92
C PRO A 113 -2.83 -9.24 25.86
N ALA A 114 -3.40 -8.92 27.02
CA ALA A 114 -4.49 -7.95 27.12
C ALA A 114 -4.00 -6.51 26.93
N VAL A 115 -4.83 -5.67 26.32
CA VAL A 115 -4.63 -4.21 26.24
C VAL A 115 -5.43 -3.55 27.37
N PRO A 116 -4.79 -3.13 28.48
CA PRO A 116 -5.51 -2.53 29.61
C PRO A 116 -6.12 -1.18 29.22
N ASP A 117 -7.36 -0.93 29.65
CA ASP A 117 -8.13 0.31 29.48
C ASP A 117 -8.38 0.78 28.04
N GLY A 118 -7.94 0.00 27.04
CA GLY A 118 -7.94 0.42 25.65
C GLY A 118 -6.87 1.47 25.37
N LEU A 119 -6.21 1.36 24.22
CA LEU A 119 -5.21 2.33 23.77
C LEU A 119 -5.75 3.02 22.52
N THR A 120 -5.74 4.35 22.48
CA THR A 120 -6.06 5.11 21.27
C THR A 120 -4.96 6.14 21.05
N GLU A 121 -4.35 6.13 19.87
CA GLU A 121 -3.26 7.04 19.51
C GLU A 121 -3.51 7.67 18.13
N ALA A 122 -3.25 8.96 18.03
CA ALA A 122 -3.33 9.72 16.79
C ALA A 122 -1.93 10.23 16.41
N THR A 123 -1.59 10.19 15.13
CA THR A 123 -0.36 10.83 14.64
C THR A 123 -0.57 12.33 14.49
N PRO A 124 0.41 13.18 14.85
CA PRO A 124 0.38 14.60 14.51
C PRO A 124 0.72 14.85 13.04
N ASN A 125 1.12 13.81 12.28
CA ASN A 125 1.62 13.94 10.93
C ASN A 125 0.56 13.53 9.91
N ARG A 126 0.09 14.50 9.11
CA ARG A 126 -0.81 14.23 7.98
C ARG A 126 -0.22 13.21 6.99
N TYR A 127 1.08 13.33 6.71
CA TYR A 127 1.78 12.44 5.78
C TYR A 127 3.01 11.83 6.45
N ARG A 128 3.19 10.52 6.22
CA ARG A 128 4.41 9.78 6.53
C ARG A 128 4.92 9.24 5.21
N TYR A 129 6.00 9.87 4.73
CA TYR A 129 6.53 9.66 3.40
C TYR A 129 7.64 8.61 3.39
N TYR A 130 7.68 7.78 2.35
CA TYR A 130 8.75 6.80 2.13
C TYR A 130 9.28 6.84 0.67
N GLN A 131 10.55 6.43 0.52
CA GLN A 131 11.32 6.26 -0.72
C GLN A 131 12.06 7.51 -1.23
N ASN A 132 13.13 7.27 -1.98
CA ASN A 132 13.78 8.26 -2.82
C ASN A 132 13.67 7.78 -4.28
N VAL A 133 13.69 8.70 -5.24
CA VAL A 133 13.73 8.37 -6.66
C VAL A 133 14.88 7.41 -7.00
N CYS A 134 16.03 7.56 -6.33
CA CYS A 134 17.21 6.70 -6.48
C CYS A 134 16.97 5.27 -5.98
N THR A 135 16.08 5.06 -4.99
CA THR A 135 15.81 3.74 -4.41
C THR A 135 15.23 2.79 -5.46
N HIS A 136 14.51 3.31 -6.45
CA HIS A 136 13.98 2.51 -7.57
C HIS A 136 15.08 1.85 -8.39
N SER A 137 16.21 2.52 -8.58
CA SER A 137 17.34 1.98 -9.32
C SER A 137 18.28 1.16 -8.44
N TYR A 138 18.57 1.62 -7.22
CA TYR A 138 19.53 0.95 -6.34
C TYR A 138 18.99 -0.31 -5.67
N SER A 139 17.70 -0.35 -5.35
CA SER A 139 17.11 -1.44 -4.56
C SER A 139 16.01 -2.19 -5.31
N PHE A 140 15.11 -1.47 -6.00
CA PHE A 140 13.85 -2.06 -6.47
C PHE A 140 13.87 -2.57 -7.91
N VAL A 141 14.93 -2.27 -8.67
CA VAL A 141 14.99 -2.47 -10.13
C VAL A 141 14.65 -3.91 -10.57
N TRP A 142 15.01 -4.91 -9.77
CA TRP A 142 14.78 -6.32 -10.09
C TRP A 142 13.61 -6.95 -9.33
N TRP A 143 12.89 -6.18 -8.52
CA TRP A 143 11.76 -6.71 -7.75
C TRP A 143 10.66 -7.26 -8.66
N ASP A 144 10.00 -8.30 -8.17
CA ASP A 144 8.76 -8.82 -8.69
C ASP A 144 7.60 -8.41 -7.77
N TRP A 145 6.39 -8.88 -8.08
CA TRP A 145 5.22 -8.55 -7.28
C TRP A 145 5.33 -9.08 -5.85
N ALA A 146 5.84 -10.29 -5.67
CA ALA A 146 5.96 -10.91 -4.35
C ALA A 146 6.83 -10.06 -3.41
N ARG A 147 7.93 -9.49 -3.91
CA ARG A 147 8.76 -8.57 -3.10
C ARG A 147 8.08 -7.21 -2.87
N TRP A 148 7.35 -6.69 -3.85
CA TRP A 148 6.59 -5.43 -3.70
C TRP A 148 5.46 -5.56 -2.69
N GLU A 149 4.71 -6.66 -2.69
CA GLU A 149 3.65 -6.95 -1.72
C GLU A 149 4.19 -6.93 -0.29
N GLN A 150 5.33 -7.59 -0.05
CA GLN A 150 6.02 -7.53 1.25
C GLN A 150 6.45 -6.11 1.64
N GLU A 151 6.90 -5.29 0.69
CA GLU A 151 7.28 -3.90 0.98
C GLU A 151 6.06 -3.04 1.31
N ILE A 152 4.94 -3.25 0.61
CA ILE A 152 3.68 -2.52 0.83
C ILE A 152 3.10 -2.89 2.20
N ASP A 153 3.12 -4.17 2.57
CA ASP A 153 2.73 -4.61 3.92
C ASP A 153 3.61 -3.96 4.99
N TRP A 154 4.94 -3.95 4.78
CA TRP A 154 5.88 -3.28 5.69
C TRP A 154 5.62 -1.77 5.78
N MET A 155 5.34 -1.10 4.65
CA MET A 155 4.97 0.32 4.62
C MET A 155 3.70 0.58 5.43
N ALA A 156 2.66 -0.23 5.26
CA ALA A 156 1.40 -0.10 5.98
C ALA A 156 1.60 -0.31 7.49
N LEU A 157 2.33 -1.34 7.90
CA LEU A 157 2.69 -1.60 9.30
C LEU A 157 3.48 -0.42 9.92
N ASN A 158 4.30 0.28 9.14
CA ASN A 158 5.03 1.47 9.59
C ASN A 158 4.24 2.78 9.44
N GLY A 159 2.96 2.70 9.08
CA GLY A 159 2.07 3.85 8.97
C GLY A 159 2.36 4.77 7.78
N ILE A 160 3.06 4.29 6.75
CA ILE A 160 3.35 5.08 5.54
C ILE A 160 2.08 5.25 4.71
N ASN A 161 1.68 6.50 4.47
CA ASN A 161 0.49 6.84 3.68
C ASN A 161 0.81 7.68 2.44
N LEU A 162 2.10 7.95 2.17
CA LEU A 162 2.55 8.63 0.97
C LEU A 162 3.87 8.00 0.48
N ALA A 163 3.90 7.50 -0.75
CA ALA A 163 5.08 6.87 -1.33
C ALA A 163 5.13 7.05 -2.85
N LEU A 164 6.29 6.83 -3.45
CA LEU A 164 6.50 6.95 -4.89
C LEU A 164 6.04 5.68 -5.62
N ALA A 165 5.07 5.83 -6.52
CA ALA A 165 4.67 4.76 -7.45
C ALA A 165 5.32 5.01 -8.83
N TRP A 166 6.58 4.58 -8.96
CA TRP A 166 7.49 5.01 -10.05
C TRP A 166 7.72 3.95 -11.14
N ASN A 167 7.03 2.81 -11.08
CA ASN A 167 7.16 1.72 -12.05
C ASN A 167 6.38 2.05 -13.34
N GLY A 168 6.86 1.57 -14.48
CA GLY A 168 6.12 1.62 -15.75
C GLY A 168 6.16 2.96 -16.52
N GLN A 169 6.75 4.02 -15.98
CA GLN A 169 6.73 5.34 -16.61
C GLN A 169 7.40 5.39 -17.99
N GLU A 170 8.42 4.57 -18.27
CA GLU A 170 9.03 4.50 -19.61
C GLU A 170 8.06 3.96 -20.66
N ALA A 171 7.15 3.05 -20.28
CA ALA A 171 6.12 2.56 -21.19
C ALA A 171 5.11 3.67 -21.55
N ILE A 172 4.82 4.57 -20.60
CA ILE A 172 3.98 5.74 -20.84
C ILE A 172 4.70 6.73 -21.75
N TRP A 173 5.98 7.03 -21.48
CA TRP A 173 6.80 7.90 -22.33
C TRP A 173 6.99 7.35 -23.74
N GLN A 174 7.16 6.03 -23.91
CA GLN A 174 7.18 5.39 -25.23
C GLN A 174 5.91 5.70 -26.02
N ARG A 175 4.72 5.59 -25.40
CA ARG A 175 3.44 5.95 -26.06
C ARG A 175 3.38 7.43 -26.44
N VAL A 176 3.86 8.31 -25.55
CA VAL A 176 3.92 9.76 -25.80
C VAL A 176 4.85 10.07 -26.97
N TYR A 177 6.08 9.53 -26.98
CA TYR A 177 7.05 9.80 -28.04
C TYR A 177 6.63 9.26 -29.40
N LEU A 178 6.03 8.08 -29.46
CA LEU A 178 5.44 7.56 -30.70
C LEU A 178 4.32 8.48 -31.21
N ALA A 179 3.45 8.99 -30.31
CA ALA A 179 2.40 9.94 -30.69
C ALA A 179 2.95 11.29 -31.17
N LEU A 180 4.14 11.68 -30.73
CA LEU A 180 4.86 12.88 -31.17
C LEU A 180 5.66 12.67 -32.47
N GLY A 181 5.71 11.44 -33.00
CA GLY A 181 6.33 11.13 -34.27
C GLY A 181 7.78 10.61 -34.20
N LEU A 182 8.29 10.28 -33.01
CA LEU A 182 9.58 9.60 -32.89
C LEU A 182 9.45 8.14 -33.36
N THR A 183 10.52 7.61 -33.94
CA THR A 183 10.64 6.21 -34.30
C THR A 183 10.95 5.36 -33.06
N GLN A 184 10.62 4.07 -33.11
CA GLN A 184 10.95 3.15 -32.01
C GLN A 184 12.47 3.10 -31.76
N SER A 185 13.30 3.17 -32.81
CA SER A 185 14.76 3.18 -32.66
C SER A 185 15.28 4.43 -31.95
N GLU A 186 14.67 5.60 -32.15
CA GLU A 186 15.05 6.82 -31.41
C GLU A 186 14.71 6.71 -29.93
N ILE A 187 13.55 6.10 -29.61
CA ILE A 187 13.11 5.87 -28.23
C ILE A 187 14.02 4.84 -27.54
N ASP A 188 14.35 3.75 -28.22
CA ASP A 188 15.24 2.71 -27.71
C ASP A 188 16.64 3.27 -27.40
N ASN A 189 17.12 4.22 -28.21
CA ASN A 189 18.39 4.93 -28.01
C ASN A 189 18.32 6.08 -27.01
N TYR A 190 17.14 6.42 -26.48
CA TYR A 190 16.96 7.51 -25.52
C TYR A 190 17.00 7.02 -24.07
N PHE A 191 16.29 5.95 -23.74
CA PHE A 191 16.25 5.45 -22.37
C PHE A 191 17.57 4.82 -21.93
N THR A 192 17.85 4.89 -20.63
CA THR A 192 18.96 4.17 -20.01
C THR A 192 18.58 2.72 -19.74
N GLY A 193 19.56 1.90 -19.37
CA GLY A 193 19.33 0.56 -18.82
C GLY A 193 18.55 0.59 -17.50
N PRO A 194 17.90 -0.52 -17.12
CA PRO A 194 17.00 -0.56 -15.95
C PRO A 194 17.61 -0.02 -14.65
N ALA A 195 18.88 -0.34 -14.39
CA ALA A 195 19.60 0.05 -13.18
C ALA A 195 19.93 1.55 -13.10
N PHE A 196 19.70 2.32 -14.18
CA PHE A 196 20.05 3.73 -14.27
C PHE A 196 18.85 4.64 -14.51
N LEU A 197 17.63 4.10 -14.47
CA LEU A 197 16.40 4.84 -14.77
C LEU A 197 16.15 6.02 -13.84
N ALA A 198 16.55 5.95 -12.56
CA ALA A 198 16.40 7.07 -11.63
C ALA A 198 17.07 8.36 -12.18
N TRP A 199 18.31 8.26 -12.67
CA TRP A 199 19.01 9.39 -13.27
C TRP A 199 18.49 9.77 -14.65
N GLY A 200 18.02 8.77 -15.41
CA GLY A 200 17.34 9.01 -16.69
C GLY A 200 16.12 9.92 -16.53
N ARG A 201 15.24 9.56 -15.60
CA ARG A 201 13.98 10.26 -15.31
C ARG A 201 14.18 11.68 -14.76
N MET A 202 15.26 11.89 -14.02
CA MET A 202 15.65 13.21 -13.51
C MET A 202 16.34 14.09 -14.57
N GLY A 203 16.56 13.59 -15.79
CA GLY A 203 17.23 14.32 -16.87
C GLY A 203 18.75 14.42 -16.72
N ASN A 204 19.35 13.65 -15.82
CA ASN A 204 20.80 13.65 -15.59
C ASN A 204 21.55 12.79 -16.62
N LEU A 205 20.89 11.74 -17.13
CA LEU A 205 21.45 10.79 -18.08
C LEU A 205 20.42 10.47 -19.17
N HIS A 206 20.91 10.00 -20.31
CA HIS A 206 20.13 9.30 -21.32
C HIS A 206 21.02 8.23 -21.96
N THR A 207 20.42 7.25 -22.64
CA THR A 207 21.07 6.22 -23.47
C THR A 207 21.92 5.16 -22.75
N TRP A 208 22.64 5.51 -21.67
CA TRP A 208 23.61 4.63 -21.02
C TRP A 208 23.02 3.25 -20.64
N ASP A 209 23.66 2.19 -21.14
CA ASP A 209 23.34 0.78 -20.88
C ASP A 209 21.90 0.34 -21.28
N GLY A 210 21.27 1.07 -22.21
CA GLY A 210 20.04 0.64 -22.89
C GLY A 210 20.30 -0.32 -24.06
N PRO A 211 19.26 -0.70 -24.83
CA PRO A 211 17.87 -0.29 -24.72
C PRO A 211 17.06 -1.13 -23.72
N LEU A 212 15.88 -0.65 -23.35
CA LEU A 212 14.93 -1.43 -22.56
C LEU A 212 14.20 -2.44 -23.48
N PRO A 213 14.20 -3.75 -23.16
CA PRO A 213 13.48 -4.73 -23.96
C PRO A 213 11.96 -4.57 -23.76
N ARG A 214 11.15 -4.98 -24.74
CA ARG A 214 9.67 -4.97 -24.63
C ARG A 214 9.15 -5.66 -23.36
N SER A 215 9.81 -6.74 -22.92
CA SER A 215 9.47 -7.46 -21.69
C SER A 215 9.59 -6.59 -20.43
N TRP A 216 10.51 -5.62 -20.40
CA TRP A 216 10.62 -4.66 -19.32
C TRP A 216 9.36 -3.82 -19.18
N HIS A 217 8.89 -3.22 -20.27
CA HIS A 217 7.68 -2.38 -20.26
C HIS A 217 6.45 -3.15 -19.80
N LEU A 218 6.24 -4.37 -20.32
CA LEU A 218 5.11 -5.21 -19.92
C LEU A 218 5.16 -5.58 -18.43
N LYS A 219 6.33 -6.01 -17.94
CA LYS A 219 6.51 -6.32 -16.51
C LYS A 219 6.25 -5.08 -15.63
N GLN A 220 6.80 -3.94 -16.01
CA GLN A 220 6.70 -2.72 -15.19
C GLN A 220 5.29 -2.12 -15.18
N LEU A 221 4.53 -2.21 -16.28
CA LEU A 221 3.11 -1.86 -16.30
C LEU A 221 2.31 -2.79 -15.37
N TYR A 222 2.51 -4.09 -15.49
CA TYR A 222 1.87 -5.08 -14.60
C TYR A 222 2.15 -4.76 -13.12
N LEU A 223 3.42 -4.52 -12.76
CA LEU A 223 3.81 -4.19 -11.39
C LEU A 223 3.19 -2.88 -10.88
N GLN A 224 2.93 -1.91 -11.77
CA GLN A 224 2.34 -0.63 -11.40
C GLN A 224 0.82 -0.71 -11.24
N GLU A 225 0.15 -1.58 -12.01
CA GLU A 225 -1.32 -1.73 -11.99
C GLU A 225 -1.80 -2.70 -10.91
N THR A 226 -1.01 -3.72 -10.56
CA THR A 226 -1.37 -4.74 -9.56
C THR A 226 -1.79 -4.16 -8.20
N PRO A 227 -1.06 -3.19 -7.59
CA PRO A 227 -1.50 -2.54 -6.34
C PRO A 227 -2.87 -1.85 -6.44
N CYS A 228 -3.24 -1.36 -7.62
CA CYS A 228 -4.46 -0.58 -7.84
C CYS A 228 -5.65 -1.46 -8.28
N SER A 229 -5.42 -2.74 -8.57
CA SER A 229 -6.46 -3.68 -9.03
C SER A 229 -6.06 -5.13 -8.69
N PRO A 230 -6.26 -5.57 -7.43
CA PRO A 230 -5.90 -6.93 -6.99
C PRO A 230 -6.60 -8.06 -7.79
N SER A 231 -7.67 -7.74 -8.53
CA SER A 231 -8.43 -8.67 -9.35
C SER A 231 -7.80 -8.99 -10.72
N LEU A 232 -6.74 -8.28 -11.13
CA LEU A 232 -6.06 -8.52 -12.40
C LEU A 232 -4.83 -9.42 -12.18
N GLY A 233 -5.08 -10.73 -12.10
CA GLY A 233 -4.01 -11.73 -12.08
C GLY A 233 -3.18 -11.74 -13.37
N PRO A 234 -1.98 -12.33 -13.37
CA PRO A 234 -0.98 -12.24 -14.44
C PRO A 234 -1.40 -12.74 -15.83
N SER A 235 -2.58 -13.35 -15.98
CA SER A 235 -3.09 -13.84 -17.28
C SER A 235 -3.64 -12.75 -18.21
N SER A 236 -3.90 -11.54 -17.71
CA SER A 236 -4.55 -10.48 -18.50
C SER A 236 -3.61 -9.70 -19.44
N TYR A 237 -2.29 -9.91 -19.35
CA TYR A 237 -1.29 -9.21 -20.19
C TYR A 237 -0.55 -10.12 -21.19
N GLY A 238 -0.99 -11.38 -21.32
CA GLY A 238 -0.42 -12.36 -22.23
C GLY A 238 -1.32 -12.65 -23.43
N SER A 239 -1.35 -11.78 -24.44
CA SER A 239 -1.64 -12.13 -25.84
C SER A 239 -1.05 -11.09 -26.79
#